data_AF-A0A397BBZ3-F1
#
_entry.id   AF-A0A397BBZ3-F1
#
_cell.length_a   1.000
_cell.length_b   1.000
_cell.length_c   1.000
_cell.angle_alpha   90.00
_cell.angle_beta   90.00
_cell.angle_gamma   90.00
#
_symmetry.space_group_name_H-M   'P 1'
#
loop_
_entity.id
_entity.type
_entity.pdbx_description
1 polymer ?
#
loop_
_entity_poly.entity_id
_entity_poly.type
_entity_poly.pdbx_seq_one_letter_code
_entity_poly.pdbx_strand_id
1 'polypeptide(L)'
;MDVLALRLDHLKARGTYVATIKTWLQETQVNGRLVSRGDLHLFVAEGPTEAIDALLVQFETEPVDTNARGENDTMLEKLVLEEWGVPKDWLTTARSTPRTKRFLAWKEQAKVARKQGRRRTAQVRDETKQKQREAKRQKTESAADDKKEDKTT
;
A
#
# COMPACT_ATOMS: atom_id res chain seq x y z
N MET A 1 17.53 -21.28 -6.10
CA MET A 1 16.79 -21.12 -4.83
C MET A 1 16.95 -19.67 -4.44
N ASP A 2 15.84 -18.94 -4.44
CA ASP A 2 15.81 -17.52 -4.14
C ASP A 2 14.99 -17.27 -2.88
N VAL A 3 15.36 -16.21 -2.16
CA VAL A 3 14.66 -15.75 -0.98
C VAL A 3 14.13 -14.34 -1.24
N LEU A 4 12.84 -14.14 -1.00
CA LEU A 4 12.16 -12.87 -1.04
C LEU A 4 11.79 -12.46 0.38
N ALA A 5 12.14 -11.23 0.79
CA ALA A 5 11.70 -10.65 2.04
C ALA A 5 10.98 -9.32 1.77
N LEU A 6 9.74 -9.23 2.24
CA LEU A 6 8.87 -8.06 2.10
C LEU A 6 8.45 -7.56 3.47
N ARG A 7 8.54 -6.25 3.71
CA ARG A 7 7.98 -5.63 4.91
C ARG A 7 6.56 -5.18 4.62
N LEU A 8 5.67 -5.48 5.56
CA LEU A 8 4.26 -5.13 5.49
C LEU A 8 3.97 -4.08 6.55
N ASP A 9 3.74 -2.84 6.13
CA ASP A 9 3.57 -1.70 7.03
C ASP A 9 2.16 -1.62 7.63
N HIS A 10 1.17 -2.20 6.97
CA HIS A 10 -0.19 -2.24 7.48
C HIS A 10 -0.87 -3.56 7.11
N LEU A 11 -1.26 -4.31 8.15
CA LEU A 11 -2.04 -5.53 8.08
C LEU A 11 -3.41 -5.25 8.70
N LYS A 12 -4.22 -4.44 8.01
CA LYS A 12 -5.55 -4.03 8.52
C LYS A 12 -6.50 -5.22 8.57
N ALA A 13 -6.41 -6.12 7.59
CA ALA A 13 -7.23 -7.33 7.50
C ALA A 13 -6.35 -8.58 7.54
N ARG A 14 -5.64 -8.78 8.68
CA ARG A 14 -4.68 -9.88 8.84
C ARG A 14 -5.22 -11.26 8.48
N GLY A 15 -6.46 -11.56 8.83
CA GLY A 15 -7.09 -12.84 8.48
C GLY A 15 -7.18 -13.05 6.97
N THR A 16 -7.74 -12.08 6.26
CA THR A 16 -7.87 -12.10 4.79
C THR A 16 -6.49 -12.13 4.12
N TYR A 17 -5.56 -11.30 4.58
CA TYR A 17 -4.22 -11.24 4.02
C TYR A 17 -3.47 -12.56 4.15
N VAL A 18 -3.48 -13.16 5.34
CA VAL A 18 -2.83 -14.46 5.58
C VAL A 18 -3.51 -15.56 4.76
N ALA A 19 -4.84 -15.53 4.60
CA ALA A 19 -5.55 -16.48 3.77
C ALA A 19 -5.13 -16.37 2.30
N THR A 20 -5.09 -15.16 1.74
CA THR A 20 -4.68 -14.93 0.34
C THR A 20 -3.22 -15.33 0.11
N ILE A 21 -2.30 -14.90 0.99
CA ILE A 21 -0.88 -15.31 0.89
C ILE A 21 -0.74 -16.83 0.98
N LYS A 22 -1.51 -17.48 1.86
CA LYS A 22 -1.47 -18.94 1.99
C LYS A 22 -1.92 -19.61 0.70
N THR A 23 -2.97 -19.11 0.04
CA THR A 23 -3.41 -19.60 -1.27
C THR A 23 -2.31 -19.46 -2.31
N TRP A 24 -1.69 -18.28 -2.41
CA TRP A 24 -0.61 -18.02 -3.36
C TRP A 24 0.61 -18.90 -3.15
N LEU A 25 1.02 -19.12 -1.89
CA LEU A 25 2.12 -20.01 -1.55
C LEU A 25 1.82 -21.47 -1.91
N GLN A 26 0.56 -21.91 -1.75
CA GLN A 26 0.13 -23.25 -2.16
C GLN A 26 0.15 -23.42 -3.68
N GLU A 27 -0.32 -22.41 -4.43
CA GLU A 27 -0.33 -22.40 -5.89
C GLU A 27 1.08 -22.39 -6.49
N THR A 28 1.98 -21.59 -5.90
CA THR A 28 3.35 -21.42 -6.39
C THR A 28 4.33 -22.46 -5.82
N GLN A 29 3.89 -23.30 -4.88
CA GLN A 29 4.73 -24.24 -4.12
C GLN A 29 5.96 -23.57 -3.46
N VAL A 30 5.78 -22.35 -2.97
CA VAL A 30 6.81 -21.57 -2.28
C VAL A 30 6.64 -21.74 -0.77
N ASN A 31 7.76 -21.87 -0.05
CA ASN A 31 7.73 -21.87 1.40
C ASN A 31 7.72 -20.43 1.91
N GLY A 32 6.71 -20.06 2.70
CA GLY A 32 6.60 -18.70 3.23
C GLY A 32 6.42 -18.65 4.74
N ARG A 33 6.98 -17.63 5.37
CA ARG A 33 6.80 -17.32 6.78
C ARG A 33 6.45 -15.85 6.98
N LEU A 34 5.34 -15.60 7.66
CA LEU A 34 4.96 -14.27 8.12
C LEU A 34 5.38 -14.12 9.59
N VAL A 35 6.32 -13.23 9.85
CA VAL A 35 6.78 -12.86 11.19
C VAL A 35 6.17 -11.52 11.56
N SER A 36 5.68 -11.38 12.78
CA SER A 36 5.10 -10.13 13.28
C SER A 36 5.67 -9.81 14.66
N ARG A 37 6.14 -8.59 14.86
CA ARG A 37 6.66 -8.07 16.14
C ARG A 37 6.17 -6.65 16.33
N GLY A 38 5.14 -6.48 17.17
CA GLY A 38 4.45 -5.20 17.32
C GLY A 38 3.86 -4.74 15.98
N ASP A 39 4.22 -3.53 15.56
CA ASP A 39 3.78 -2.92 14.30
C ASP A 39 4.63 -3.34 13.08
N LEU A 40 5.67 -4.14 13.29
CA LEU A 40 6.50 -4.66 12.22
C LEU A 40 5.98 -6.01 11.77
N HIS A 41 5.60 -6.11 10.49
CA HIS A 41 5.27 -7.37 9.86
C HIS A 41 6.24 -7.63 8.71
N LEU A 42 6.77 -8.85 8.64
CA LEU A 42 7.73 -9.27 7.64
C LEU A 42 7.28 -10.59 7.02
N PHE A 43 7.16 -10.60 5.71
CA PHE A 43 6.89 -11.80 4.93
C PHE A 43 8.17 -12.26 4.27
N VAL A 44 8.57 -13.50 4.53
CA VAL A 44 9.74 -14.15 3.94
C VAL A 44 9.25 -15.33 3.12
N ALA A 45 9.71 -15.46 1.89
CA ALA A 45 9.39 -16.56 1.00
C ALA A 45 10.67 -17.15 0.39
N GLU A 46 10.74 -18.47 0.30
CA GLU A 46 11.86 -19.23 -0.23
C GLU A 46 11.35 -20.24 -1.24
N GLY A 47 11.96 -20.26 -2.44
CA GLY A 47 11.60 -21.22 -3.46
C GLY A 47 12.43 -21.08 -4.75
N PRO A 48 12.03 -21.80 -5.81
CA PRO A 48 12.60 -21.63 -7.14
C PRO A 48 12.43 -20.19 -7.64
N THR A 49 13.40 -19.69 -8.40
CA THR A 49 13.42 -18.33 -8.96
C THR A 49 12.13 -18.00 -9.70
N GLU A 50 11.63 -18.93 -10.52
CA GLU A 50 10.40 -18.80 -11.31
C GLU A 50 9.15 -18.69 -10.43
N ALA A 51 9.11 -19.44 -9.32
CA ALA A 51 8.00 -19.42 -8.39
C ALA A 51 7.96 -18.11 -7.58
N ILE A 52 9.13 -17.60 -7.19
CA ILE A 52 9.25 -16.27 -6.57
C ILE A 52 8.86 -15.15 -7.55
N ASP A 53 9.16 -15.30 -8.85
CA ASP A 53 8.73 -14.33 -9.87
C ASP A 53 7.20 -14.34 -10.05
N ALA A 54 6.58 -15.53 -10.09
CA ALA A 54 5.13 -15.64 -10.14
C ALA A 54 4.47 -14.99 -8.91
N LEU A 55 5.04 -15.19 -7.72
CA LEU A 55 4.57 -14.56 -6.49
C LEU A 55 4.69 -13.02 -6.54
N LEU A 56 5.79 -12.49 -7.07
CA LEU A 56 5.96 -11.04 -7.25
C LEU A 56 4.94 -10.45 -8.21
N VAL A 57 4.60 -11.15 -9.30
CA VAL A 57 3.55 -10.72 -10.24
C VAL A 57 2.18 -10.68 -9.54
N GLN A 58 1.85 -11.67 -8.71
CA GLN A 58 0.61 -11.66 -7.92
C GLN A 58 0.55 -10.45 -6.96
N PHE A 59 1.65 -10.14 -6.28
CA PHE A 59 1.75 -8.91 -5.47
C PHE A 59 1.59 -7.61 -6.27
N GLU A 60 1.90 -7.64 -7.56
CA GLU A 60 1.77 -6.50 -8.46
C GLU A 60 0.34 -6.32 -8.97
N THR A 61 -0.36 -7.41 -9.27
CA THR A 61 -1.68 -7.40 -9.90
C THR A 61 -2.84 -7.42 -8.90
N GLU A 62 -2.67 -8.07 -7.74
CA GLU A 62 -3.74 -8.26 -6.75
C GLU A 62 -3.53 -7.42 -5.48
N PRO A 63 -4.45 -6.47 -5.18
CA PRO A 63 -4.38 -5.66 -3.97
C PRO A 63 -4.86 -6.45 -2.74
N VAL A 64 -3.97 -7.19 -2.08
CA VAL A 64 -4.30 -8.02 -0.89
C VAL A 64 -4.53 -7.18 0.38
N ASP A 65 -3.75 -6.11 0.58
CA ASP A 65 -4.01 -5.11 1.63
C ASP A 65 -3.44 -3.75 1.17
N THR A 66 -4.13 -2.67 1.53
CA THR A 66 -3.74 -1.31 1.11
C THR A 66 -2.56 -0.85 1.96
N ASN A 67 -1.34 -1.26 1.59
CA ASN A 67 -0.07 -0.77 2.13
C ASN A 67 0.02 0.75 1.96
N ALA A 68 -0.42 1.48 2.99
CA ALA A 68 -0.64 2.93 2.95
C ALA A 68 0.61 3.76 3.30
N ARG A 69 1.62 3.15 3.92
CA ARG A 69 2.92 3.77 4.18
C ARG A 69 3.97 2.95 3.44
N GLY A 70 4.81 3.63 2.67
CA GLY A 70 5.93 2.99 1.99
C GLY A 70 6.95 2.52 3.02
N GLU A 71 7.52 1.34 2.76
CA GLU A 71 8.58 0.74 3.56
C GLU A 71 9.66 1.78 3.87
N ASN A 72 9.96 1.95 5.16
CA ASN A 72 11.07 2.77 5.61
C ASN A 72 12.34 1.94 5.43
N ASP A 73 13.03 2.13 4.30
CA ASP A 73 14.21 1.39 3.85
C ASP A 73 15.29 1.23 4.94
N THR A 74 15.40 2.22 5.83
CA THR A 74 16.31 2.27 6.98
C THR A 74 16.05 1.18 8.02
N MET A 75 14.80 0.81 8.27
CA MET A 75 14.49 -0.27 9.23
C MET A 75 14.72 -1.65 8.61
N LEU A 76 14.58 -1.78 7.28
CA LEU A 76 14.88 -3.02 6.58
C LEU A 76 16.38 -3.29 6.60
N GLU A 77 17.20 -2.27 6.33
CA GLU A 77 18.66 -2.35 6.51
C GLU A 77 19.03 -2.69 7.94
N LYS A 78 18.41 -2.03 8.94
CA LYS A 78 18.69 -2.31 10.34
C LYS A 78 18.39 -3.77 10.71
N LEU A 79 17.24 -4.30 10.29
CA LEU A 79 16.86 -5.69 10.58
C LEU A 79 17.78 -6.69 9.89
N VAL A 80 18.05 -6.49 8.61
CA VAL A 80 18.83 -7.43 7.78
C VAL A 80 20.30 -7.42 8.17
N LEU A 81 20.88 -6.25 8.43
CA LEU A 81 22.29 -6.11 8.80
C LEU A 81 22.54 -6.39 10.29
N GLU A 82 21.70 -5.88 11.19
CA GLU A 82 21.96 -5.95 12.64
C GLU A 82 21.28 -7.15 13.32
N GLU A 83 20.01 -7.47 13.01
CA GLU A 83 19.32 -8.60 13.65
C GLU A 83 19.63 -9.93 12.97
N TRP A 84 19.74 -9.97 11.64
CA TRP A 84 19.96 -11.20 10.88
C TRP A 84 21.43 -11.44 10.52
N GLY A 85 22.30 -10.44 10.74
CA GLY A 85 23.74 -10.55 10.53
C GLY A 85 24.15 -10.72 9.06
N VAL A 86 23.30 -10.30 8.12
CA VAL A 86 23.61 -10.42 6.69
C VAL A 86 24.72 -9.42 6.34
N PRO A 87 25.78 -9.85 5.61
CA PRO A 87 26.84 -8.94 5.20
C PRO A 87 26.30 -7.79 4.35
N LYS A 88 26.72 -6.57 4.65
CA LYS A 88 26.30 -5.36 3.92
C LYS A 88 26.63 -5.45 2.43
N ASP A 89 27.76 -6.04 2.09
CA ASP A 89 28.19 -6.21 0.70
C ASP A 89 27.23 -7.12 -0.05
N TRP A 90 26.76 -8.21 0.58
CA TRP A 90 25.74 -9.09 0.02
C TRP A 90 24.43 -8.35 -0.25
N LEU A 91 23.97 -7.53 0.71
CA LEU A 91 22.74 -6.74 0.54
C LEU A 91 22.88 -5.73 -0.62
N THR A 92 24.06 -5.15 -0.76
CA THR A 92 24.38 -4.20 -1.84
C THR A 92 24.39 -4.91 -3.19
N THR A 93 24.99 -6.11 -3.27
CA THR A 93 24.97 -6.96 -4.46
C THR A 93 23.55 -7.38 -4.82
N ALA A 94 22.74 -7.80 -3.85
CA ALA A 94 21.34 -8.18 -4.06
C ALA A 94 20.52 -7.01 -4.65
N ARG A 95 20.70 -5.79 -4.09
CA ARG A 95 20.05 -4.56 -4.61
C ARG A 95 20.52 -4.17 -6.01
N SER A 96 21.73 -4.56 -6.40
CA SER A 96 22.30 -4.23 -7.71
C SER A 96 21.75 -5.07 -8.86
N THR A 97 21.05 -6.18 -8.55
CA THR A 97 20.52 -7.09 -9.57
C THR A 97 19.46 -6.42 -10.45
N PRO A 98 19.36 -6.77 -11.75
CA PRO A 98 18.33 -6.24 -12.63
C PRO A 98 16.91 -6.47 -12.12
N ARG A 99 16.69 -7.61 -11.44
CA ARG A 99 15.41 -8.00 -10.85
C ARG A 99 15.02 -7.06 -9.71
N THR A 100 15.92 -6.84 -8.75
CA THR A 100 15.66 -5.92 -7.64
C THR A 100 15.48 -4.48 -8.13
N LYS A 101 16.25 -4.05 -9.14
CA LYS A 101 16.06 -2.73 -9.77
C LYS A 101 14.68 -2.57 -10.39
N ARG A 102 14.19 -3.57 -11.13
CA ARG A 102 12.83 -3.56 -11.71
C ARG A 102 11.75 -3.52 -10.64
N PHE A 103 11.87 -4.34 -9.61
CA PHE A 103 10.93 -4.36 -8.48
C PHE A 103 10.89 -3.00 -7.76
N LEU A 104 12.05 -2.40 -7.48
CA LEU A 104 12.13 -1.08 -6.84
C LEU A 104 11.55 0.04 -7.73
N ALA A 105 11.79 -0.01 -9.04
CA ALA A 105 11.23 0.95 -9.98
C ALA A 105 9.71 0.85 -10.07
N TRP A 106 9.17 -0.36 -10.21
CA TRP A 106 7.74 -0.63 -10.15
C TRP A 106 7.13 -0.13 -8.83
N LYS A 107 7.77 -0.45 -7.70
CA LYS A 107 7.31 -0.03 -6.37
C LYS A 107 7.20 1.49 -6.25
N GLU A 108 8.20 2.24 -6.72
CA GLU A 108 8.13 3.71 -6.71
C GLU A 108 7.04 4.24 -7.65
N GLN A 109 6.86 3.63 -8.84
CA GLN A 109 5.75 3.98 -9.74
C GLN A 109 4.39 3.73 -9.10
N ALA A 110 4.19 2.58 -8.46
CA ALA A 110 2.96 2.23 -7.76
C ALA A 110 2.70 3.19 -6.57
N LYS A 111 3.76 3.60 -5.85
CA LYS A 111 3.66 4.61 -4.77
C LYS A 111 3.24 5.98 -5.32
N VAL A 112 3.78 6.39 -6.46
CA VAL A 112 3.39 7.63 -7.14
C VAL A 112 1.94 7.56 -7.60
N ALA A 113 1.52 6.49 -8.27
CA ALA A 113 0.15 6.27 -8.71
C ALA A 113 -0.84 6.35 -7.54
N ARG A 114 -0.51 5.73 -6.40
CA ARG A 114 -1.31 5.82 -5.16
C ARG A 114 -1.37 7.25 -4.61
N LYS A 115 -0.25 7.99 -4.62
CA LYS A 115 -0.22 9.40 -4.17
C LYS A 115 -1.11 10.28 -5.06
N GLN A 116 -1.11 10.04 -6.35
CA GLN A 116 -2.00 10.72 -7.30
C GLN A 116 -3.47 10.34 -7.08
N GLY A 117 -3.77 9.06 -6.85
CA GLY A 117 -5.11 8.59 -6.48
C GLY A 117 -5.66 9.32 -5.25
N ARG A 118 -4.87 9.38 -4.16
CA ARG A 118 -5.25 10.10 -2.94
C ARG A 118 -5.52 11.59 -3.17
N ARG A 119 -4.70 12.25 -4.00
CA ARG A 119 -4.92 13.66 -4.38
C ARG A 119 -6.25 13.85 -5.10
N ARG A 120 -6.57 12.98 -6.06
CA ARG A 120 -7.85 13.02 -6.79
C ARG A 120 -9.03 12.81 -5.85
N THR A 121 -8.96 11.83 -4.93
CA THR A 121 -10.05 11.59 -3.97
C THR A 121 -10.25 12.76 -3.01
N ALA A 122 -9.16 13.40 -2.55
CA ALA A 122 -9.24 14.60 -1.73
C ALA A 122 -9.89 15.77 -2.48
N GLN A 123 -9.48 15.98 -3.74
CA GLN A 123 -10.01 17.04 -4.59
C GLN A 123 -11.52 16.88 -4.85
N VAL A 124 -11.97 15.66 -5.17
CA VAL A 124 -13.40 15.35 -5.33
C VAL A 124 -14.17 15.61 -4.03
N ARG A 125 -13.61 15.24 -2.87
CA ARG A 125 -14.24 15.48 -1.57
C ARG A 125 -14.39 16.97 -1.28
N ASP A 126 -13.37 17.76 -1.60
CA ASP A 126 -13.38 19.20 -1.34
C ASP A 126 -14.35 19.93 -2.28
N GLU A 127 -14.38 19.56 -3.57
CA GLU A 127 -15.36 20.06 -4.54
C GLU A 127 -16.80 19.72 -4.14
N THR A 128 -17.04 18.50 -3.65
CA THR A 128 -18.36 18.06 -3.18
C THR A 128 -18.79 18.88 -1.96
N LYS A 129 -17.89 19.12 -1.01
CA LYS A 129 -18.16 19.98 0.16
C LYS A 129 -18.44 21.43 -0.24
N GLN A 130 -17.75 21.95 -1.26
CA GLN A 130 -17.97 23.31 -1.74
C GLN A 130 -19.35 23.46 -2.39
N LYS A 131 -19.75 22.54 -3.26
CA LYS A 131 -21.10 22.50 -3.85
C LYS A 131 -22.20 22.39 -2.79
N GLN A 132 -21.99 21.60 -1.73
CA GLN A 132 -22.94 21.50 -0.62
C GLN A 132 -23.07 22.81 0.18
N ARG A 133 -21.97 23.56 0.35
CA ARG A 133 -21.98 24.88 1.02
C ARG A 133 -22.70 25.93 0.18
N GLU A 134 -22.48 25.94 -1.13
CA GLU A 134 -23.16 26.84 -2.07
C GLU A 134 -24.66 26.54 -2.15
N ALA A 135 -25.04 25.27 -2.28
CA ALA A 135 -26.46 24.87 -2.26
C ALA A 135 -27.15 25.22 -0.93
N LYS A 136 -26.44 25.12 0.20
CA LYS A 136 -26.97 25.55 1.50
C LYS A 136 -27.16 27.07 1.55
N ARG A 137 -26.21 27.86 1.02
CA ARG A 137 -26.32 29.32 0.95
C ARG A 137 -27.52 29.75 0.11
N GLN A 138 -27.66 29.21 -1.10
CA GLN A 138 -28.80 29.50 -1.97
C GLN A 138 -30.14 29.17 -1.30
N LYS A 139 -30.27 28.00 -0.66
CA LYS A 139 -31.50 27.65 0.08
C LYS A 139 -31.81 28.60 1.25
N THR A 140 -30.77 29.15 1.90
CA THR A 140 -30.95 30.07 3.02
C THR A 140 -31.34 31.47 2.53
N GLU A 141 -30.81 31.89 1.38
CA GLU A 141 -31.17 33.14 0.71
C GLU A 141 -32.60 33.10 0.16
N SER A 142 -33.00 32.02 -0.53
CA SER A 142 -34.37 31.84 -1.02
C SER A 142 -35.40 31.82 0.11
N ALA A 143 -35.09 31.17 1.23
CA ALA A 143 -35.98 31.13 2.40
C ALA A 143 -36.03 32.47 3.17
N ALA A 144 -35.06 33.36 2.98
CA ALA A 144 -35.05 34.70 3.56
C ALA A 144 -35.84 35.71 2.71
N ASP A 145 -35.84 35.53 1.38
CA ASP A 145 -36.67 36.32 0.47
C ASP A 145 -38.16 35.96 0.57
N ASP A 146 -38.51 34.66 0.64
CA ASP A 146 -39.90 34.22 0.87
C ASP A 146 -40.49 34.81 2.18
N LYS A 147 -39.67 34.90 3.24
CA LYS A 147 -40.09 35.47 4.53
C LYS A 147 -40.23 36.99 4.53
N LYS A 148 -39.67 37.69 3.54
CA LYS A 148 -39.84 39.14 3.37
C LYS A 148 -41.09 39.46 2.56
N GLU A 149 -41.42 38.67 1.56
CA GLU A 149 -42.67 38.85 0.79
C GLU A 149 -43.92 38.62 1.66
N ASP A 150 -43.91 37.62 2.55
CA ASP A 150 -45.04 37.30 3.45
C ASP A 150 -45.26 38.33 4.59
N LYS A 151 -44.32 39.27 4.79
CA LYS A 151 -44.46 40.37 5.78
C LYS A 151 -44.92 41.69 5.18
N THR A 152 -45.08 41.76 3.86
CA THR A 152 -45.41 43.00 3.13
C THR A 152 -46.80 42.97 2.48
N THR A 153 -47.59 41.93 2.75
CA THR A 153 -49.00 41.79 2.36
C THR A 153 -49.89 41.88 3.59
#